data_AF-U6DLI4-F1
#
_entry.id   AF-U6DLI4-F1
#
_cell.length_a   1.000
_cell.length_b   1.000
_cell.length_c   1.000
_cell.angle_alpha   90.00
_cell.angle_beta   90.00
_cell.angle_gamma   90.00
#
_symmetry.space_group_name_H-M   'P 1'
#
loop_
_entity.id
_entity.type
_entity.pdbx_description
1 polymer ?
#
loop_
_entity_poly.entity_id
_entity_poly.type
_entity_poly.pdbx_seq_one_letter_code
_entity_poly.pdbx_strand_id
1 'polypeptide(L)'
;NLAADLLLMTPDNELQLVKLCAFYPGCTEELNDLREKCKLPTVEECMQLAETAHADGNIFETVKYYLLSQEPEKALPIGIDFIKEYITSSNWTLDTIYPVLDLLSYIRTEKLVLHTCTKARNELLILCGYIGALLAIRRQYQSIVPALYEYTSQLLKRRAVSVPLKIEHLSEELDAWRACTQSVSRSSEESAYTPPSDSQKMVYATLLKRLEQEPLRGIVGPDYVTGSNLPSHSDIHISCLTGLKIQGPVYFLEDGKSTISLNDALMWAKVNPFSPLGTGIRLNPF
;
A
#
# COMPACT_ATOMS: atom_id res chain seq x y z
N ASN A 1 -6.25 -3.94 -23.41
CA ASN A 1 -6.19 -5.16 -24.26
C ASN A 1 -4.96 -6.02 -24.05
N LEU A 2 -3.73 -5.56 -24.32
CA LEU A 2 -2.52 -6.38 -24.13
C LEU A 2 -2.35 -6.92 -22.69
N ALA A 3 -2.60 -6.09 -21.66
CA ALA A 3 -2.51 -6.53 -20.27
C ALA A 3 -3.45 -7.71 -19.94
N ALA A 4 -4.69 -7.68 -20.45
CA ALA A 4 -5.64 -8.77 -20.27
C ALA A 4 -5.18 -10.04 -21.00
N ASP A 5 -4.66 -9.90 -22.23
CA ASP A 5 -4.12 -11.03 -23.00
C ASP A 5 -2.98 -11.71 -22.26
N LEU A 6 -2.05 -10.93 -21.70
CA LEU A 6 -0.92 -11.45 -20.92
C LEU A 6 -1.38 -12.14 -19.64
N LEU A 7 -2.34 -11.55 -18.91
CA LEU A 7 -2.87 -12.16 -17.69
C LEU A 7 -3.59 -13.48 -17.96
N LEU A 8 -4.35 -13.57 -19.06
CA LEU A 8 -5.04 -14.80 -19.47
C LEU A 8 -4.08 -15.96 -19.78
N MET A 9 -2.81 -15.66 -20.08
CA MET A 9 -1.77 -16.68 -20.29
C MET A 9 -1.15 -17.20 -18.98
N THR A 10 -1.45 -16.59 -17.84
CA THR A 10 -0.93 -16.99 -16.52
C THR A 10 -1.96 -17.79 -15.72
N PRO A 11 -1.55 -18.79 -14.91
CA PRO A 11 -2.46 -19.49 -14.00
C PRO A 11 -2.92 -18.57 -12.86
N ASP A 12 -4.06 -18.88 -12.24
CA ASP A 12 -4.62 -18.16 -11.07
C ASP A 12 -4.76 -16.64 -11.29
N ASN A 13 -5.21 -16.26 -12.49
CA ASN A 13 -5.23 -14.86 -12.95
C ASN A 13 -6.51 -14.07 -12.59
N GLU A 14 -7.55 -14.73 -12.05
CA GLU A 14 -8.88 -14.14 -11.84
C GLU A 14 -8.80 -12.81 -11.08
N LEU A 15 -8.08 -12.80 -9.95
CA LEU A 15 -7.93 -11.60 -9.12
C LEU A 15 -7.21 -10.46 -9.87
N GLN A 16 -6.25 -10.77 -10.72
CA GLN A 16 -5.53 -9.75 -11.51
C GLN A 16 -6.42 -9.18 -12.62
N LEU A 17 -7.25 -10.01 -13.24
CA LEU A 17 -8.25 -9.58 -14.21
C LEU A 17 -9.31 -8.68 -13.57
N VAL A 18 -9.77 -9.04 -12.36
CA VAL A 18 -10.69 -8.21 -11.56
C VAL A 18 -10.07 -6.84 -11.30
N LYS A 19 -8.83 -6.80 -10.80
CA LYS A 19 -8.09 -5.56 -10.51
C LYS A 19 -7.88 -4.70 -11.75
N LEU A 20 -7.54 -5.33 -12.88
CA LEU A 20 -7.38 -4.66 -14.17
C LEU A 20 -8.68 -3.98 -14.60
N CYS A 21 -9.82 -4.68 -14.50
CA CYS A 21 -11.12 -4.13 -14.88
C CYS A 21 -11.59 -3.07 -13.89
N ALA A 22 -11.43 -3.30 -12.58
CA ALA A 22 -11.85 -2.38 -11.53
C ALA A 22 -11.17 -1.01 -11.64
N PHE A 23 -9.89 -0.99 -12.03
CA PHE A 23 -9.10 0.24 -12.13
C PHE A 23 -8.97 0.77 -13.58
N TYR A 24 -9.70 0.20 -14.53
CA TYR A 24 -9.63 0.64 -15.92
C TYR A 24 -10.22 2.06 -16.07
N PRO A 25 -9.47 3.03 -16.64
CA PRO A 25 -9.91 4.43 -16.74
C PRO A 25 -10.72 4.74 -18.00
N GLY A 26 -10.96 3.74 -18.87
CA GLY A 26 -11.65 3.95 -20.15
C GLY A 26 -13.17 4.13 -20.00
N CYS A 27 -13.85 4.31 -21.12
CA CYS A 27 -15.30 4.53 -21.11
C CYS A 27 -16.07 3.24 -20.77
N THR A 28 -17.38 3.36 -20.53
CA THR A 28 -18.23 2.22 -20.18
C THR A 28 -18.27 1.13 -21.25
N GLU A 29 -18.19 1.50 -22.53
CA GLU A 29 -18.17 0.56 -23.65
C GLU A 29 -16.86 -0.24 -23.65
N GLU A 30 -15.71 0.44 -23.56
CA GLU A 30 -14.39 -0.20 -23.48
C GLU A 30 -14.27 -1.09 -22.24
N LEU A 31 -14.86 -0.68 -21.10
CA LEU A 31 -14.90 -1.49 -19.90
C LEU A 31 -15.73 -2.76 -20.08
N ASN A 32 -16.89 -2.67 -20.74
CA ASN A 32 -17.73 -3.83 -21.01
C ASN A 32 -17.01 -4.84 -21.94
N ASP A 33 -16.39 -4.35 -23.01
CA ASP A 33 -15.58 -5.18 -23.91
C ASP A 33 -14.44 -5.88 -23.16
N LEU A 34 -13.76 -5.15 -22.26
CA LEU A 34 -12.69 -5.70 -21.44
C LEU A 34 -13.20 -6.79 -20.49
N ARG A 35 -14.37 -6.60 -19.87
CA ARG A 35 -14.98 -7.58 -18.96
C ARG A 35 -15.39 -8.84 -19.67
N GLU A 36 -16.05 -8.73 -20.83
CA GLU A 36 -16.42 -9.87 -21.66
C GLU A 36 -15.18 -10.68 -22.04
N LYS A 37 -14.11 -10.00 -22.46
CA LYS A 37 -12.83 -10.62 -22.75
C LYS A 37 -12.23 -11.34 -21.54
N CYS A 38 -12.35 -10.75 -20.35
CA CYS A 38 -11.88 -11.34 -19.10
C CYS A 38 -12.83 -12.41 -18.52
N LYS A 39 -13.97 -12.67 -19.17
CA LYS A 39 -15.03 -13.60 -18.69
C LYS A 39 -15.53 -13.26 -17.28
N LEU A 40 -15.58 -11.96 -16.96
CA LEU A 40 -16.12 -11.48 -15.69
C LEU A 40 -17.64 -11.29 -15.79
N PRO A 41 -18.38 -11.36 -14.67
CA PRO A 41 -19.83 -11.10 -14.67
C PRO A 41 -20.16 -9.70 -15.19
N THR A 42 -21.42 -9.49 -15.56
CA THR A 42 -21.94 -8.17 -15.93
C THR A 42 -21.98 -7.23 -14.72
N VAL A 43 -22.17 -5.93 -14.97
CA VAL A 43 -22.18 -4.92 -13.90
C VAL A 43 -23.33 -5.16 -12.93
N GLU A 44 -24.50 -5.52 -13.45
CA GLU A 44 -25.73 -5.80 -12.70
C GLU A 44 -25.58 -7.09 -11.88
N GLU A 45 -25.02 -8.15 -12.47
CA GLU A 45 -24.71 -9.39 -11.76
C GLU A 45 -23.71 -9.14 -10.62
N CYS A 46 -22.67 -8.31 -10.84
CA CYS A 46 -21.73 -7.96 -9.78
C CYS A 46 -22.39 -7.29 -8.59
N MET A 47 -23.41 -6.45 -8.78
CA MET A 47 -24.14 -5.86 -7.66
C MET A 47 -24.84 -6.93 -6.82
N GLN A 48 -25.57 -7.85 -7.47
CA GLN A 48 -26.29 -8.94 -6.79
C GLN A 48 -25.32 -9.91 -6.09
N LEU A 49 -24.21 -10.24 -6.74
CA LEU A 49 -23.16 -11.08 -6.17
C LEU A 49 -22.51 -10.42 -4.94
N ALA A 50 -22.29 -9.11 -4.97
CA ALA A 50 -21.74 -8.37 -3.84
C ALA A 50 -22.69 -8.39 -2.64
N GLU A 51 -23.99 -8.15 -2.86
CA GLU A 51 -25.01 -8.18 -1.81
C GLU A 51 -25.18 -9.59 -1.21
N THR A 52 -25.16 -10.62 -2.05
CA THR A 52 -25.23 -12.02 -1.61
C THR A 52 -24.00 -12.40 -0.78
N ALA A 53 -22.79 -12.09 -1.27
CA ALA A 53 -21.56 -12.35 -0.53
C ALA A 53 -21.51 -11.59 0.80
N HIS A 54 -22.11 -10.40 0.86
CA HIS A 54 -22.20 -9.63 2.08
C HIS A 54 -23.12 -10.29 3.11
N ALA A 55 -24.28 -10.79 2.66
CA ALA A 55 -25.21 -11.53 3.51
C ALA A 55 -24.60 -12.83 4.05
N ASP A 56 -23.73 -13.48 3.27
CA ASP A 56 -22.98 -14.68 3.66
C ASP A 56 -21.75 -14.39 4.55
N GLY A 57 -21.43 -13.11 4.81
CA GLY A 57 -20.28 -12.70 5.61
C GLY A 57 -18.92 -12.80 4.90
N ASN A 58 -18.90 -13.02 3.58
CA ASN A 58 -17.66 -13.10 2.80
C ASN A 58 -17.21 -11.70 2.35
N ILE A 59 -16.44 -11.02 3.20
CA ILE A 59 -15.98 -9.65 2.96
C ILE A 59 -15.08 -9.52 1.72
N PHE A 60 -14.21 -10.51 1.48
CA PHE A 60 -13.31 -10.47 0.32
C PHE A 60 -14.08 -10.47 -0.99
N GLU A 61 -15.01 -11.41 -1.17
CA GLU A 61 -15.87 -11.49 -2.36
C GLU A 61 -16.80 -10.28 -2.46
N THR A 62 -17.32 -9.80 -1.33
CA THR A 62 -18.15 -8.58 -1.28
C THR A 62 -17.42 -7.39 -1.89
N VAL A 63 -16.19 -7.11 -1.42
CA VAL A 63 -15.36 -6.03 -1.95
C VAL A 63 -15.02 -6.29 -3.41
N LYS A 64 -14.62 -7.52 -3.77
CA LYS A 64 -14.28 -7.92 -5.14
C LYS A 64 -15.39 -7.56 -6.13
N TYR A 65 -16.64 -7.91 -5.83
CA TYR A 65 -17.76 -7.65 -6.73
C TYR A 65 -18.25 -6.21 -6.71
N TYR A 66 -18.23 -5.52 -5.56
CA TYR A 66 -18.56 -4.09 -5.53
C TYR A 66 -17.63 -3.26 -6.42
N LEU A 67 -16.33 -3.58 -6.44
CA LEU A 67 -15.36 -2.91 -7.32
C LEU A 67 -15.73 -2.99 -8.81
N LEU A 68 -16.38 -4.08 -9.20
CA LEU A 68 -16.87 -4.32 -10.56
C LEU A 68 -18.32 -3.84 -10.78
N SER A 69 -18.97 -3.25 -9.77
CA SER A 69 -20.34 -2.75 -9.89
C SER A 69 -20.39 -1.29 -10.38
N GLN A 70 -21.61 -0.75 -10.51
CA GLN A 70 -21.81 0.69 -10.81
C GLN A 70 -21.37 1.60 -9.64
N GLU A 71 -21.31 1.06 -8.42
CA GLU A 71 -21.09 1.79 -7.16
C GLU A 71 -19.91 1.20 -6.36
N PRO A 72 -18.67 1.28 -6.87
CA PRO A 72 -17.49 0.74 -6.19
C PRO A 72 -17.22 1.38 -4.83
N GLU A 73 -17.70 2.59 -4.58
CA GLU A 73 -17.60 3.29 -3.30
C GLU A 73 -18.29 2.55 -2.13
N LYS A 74 -19.29 1.69 -2.40
CA LYS A 74 -19.94 0.86 -1.37
C LYS A 74 -18.98 -0.13 -0.72
N ALA A 75 -17.91 -0.53 -1.42
CA ALA A 75 -16.90 -1.41 -0.87
C ALA A 75 -16.10 -0.76 0.27
N LEU A 76 -15.93 0.58 0.24
CA LEU A 76 -15.08 1.31 1.18
C LEU A 76 -15.46 1.08 2.64
N PRO A 77 -16.69 1.42 3.10
CA PRO A 77 -17.04 1.24 4.51
C PRO A 77 -16.92 -0.23 4.94
N ILE A 78 -17.38 -1.17 4.10
CA ILE A 78 -17.38 -2.61 4.41
C ILE A 78 -15.95 -3.13 4.63
N GLY A 79 -15.05 -2.86 3.68
CA GLY A 79 -13.68 -3.34 3.78
C GLY A 79 -12.86 -2.59 4.83
N ILE A 80 -13.08 -1.28 4.99
CA ILE A 80 -12.39 -0.49 6.01
C ILE A 80 -12.79 -0.94 7.42
N ASP A 81 -14.07 -1.17 7.68
CA ASP A 81 -14.55 -1.57 9.00
C ASP A 81 -14.06 -2.98 9.35
N PHE A 82 -14.04 -3.91 8.39
CA PHE A 82 -13.37 -5.20 8.55
C PHE A 82 -11.91 -5.05 8.98
N ILE A 83 -11.13 -4.22 8.30
CA ILE A 83 -9.71 -4.01 8.64
C ILE A 83 -9.56 -3.41 10.04
N LYS A 84 -10.40 -2.43 10.41
CA LYS A 84 -10.38 -1.80 11.73
C LYS A 84 -10.68 -2.80 12.84
N GLU A 85 -11.65 -3.70 12.63
CA GLU A 85 -12.00 -4.76 13.59
C GLU A 85 -10.79 -5.65 13.87
N TYR A 86 -10.10 -6.11 12.81
CA TYR A 86 -8.89 -6.92 12.95
C TYR A 86 -7.75 -6.16 13.61
N ILE A 87 -7.48 -4.91 13.24
CA ILE A 87 -6.40 -4.11 13.87
C ILE A 87 -6.67 -3.87 15.35
N THR A 88 -7.94 -3.75 15.75
CA THR A 88 -8.35 -3.61 17.15
C THR A 88 -8.14 -4.91 17.94
N SER A 89 -8.22 -6.07 17.27
CA SER A 89 -7.87 -7.35 17.87
C SER A 89 -6.36 -7.47 18.13
N SER A 90 -5.95 -8.20 19.17
CA SER A 90 -4.52 -8.28 19.52
C SER A 90 -3.68 -9.23 18.66
N ASN A 91 -4.33 -10.12 17.88
CA ASN A 91 -3.70 -11.28 17.24
C ASN A 91 -3.97 -11.37 15.72
N TRP A 92 -3.99 -10.25 15.02
CA TRP A 92 -4.12 -10.24 13.56
C TRP A 92 -2.74 -10.37 12.88
N THR A 93 -2.75 -10.78 11.61
CA THR A 93 -1.54 -10.86 10.78
C THR A 93 -1.75 -10.18 9.45
N LEU A 94 -0.66 -9.77 8.79
CA LEU A 94 -0.72 -8.99 7.56
C LEU A 94 -1.54 -9.70 6.48
N ASP A 95 -1.41 -11.02 6.41
CA ASP A 95 -2.03 -11.84 5.38
C ASP A 95 -3.56 -11.97 5.57
N THR A 96 -4.09 -11.72 6.78
CA THR A 96 -5.55 -11.73 6.98
C THR A 96 -6.23 -10.47 6.44
N ILE A 97 -5.58 -9.31 6.56
CA ILE A 97 -6.19 -8.02 6.19
C ILE A 97 -5.72 -7.47 4.84
N TYR A 98 -4.50 -7.81 4.41
CA TYR A 98 -3.91 -7.27 3.19
C TYR A 98 -4.73 -7.59 1.93
N PRO A 99 -5.28 -8.80 1.72
CA PRO A 99 -6.06 -9.09 0.52
C PRO A 99 -7.26 -8.15 0.32
N VAL A 100 -7.95 -7.79 1.40
CA VAL A 100 -9.08 -6.85 1.36
C VAL A 100 -8.59 -5.42 1.13
N LEU A 101 -7.53 -4.99 1.84
CA LEU A 101 -6.96 -3.65 1.68
C LEU A 101 -6.41 -3.42 0.26
N ASP A 102 -5.74 -4.43 -0.29
CA ASP A 102 -5.21 -4.42 -1.65
C ASP A 102 -6.33 -4.23 -2.66
N LEU A 103 -7.44 -4.97 -2.55
CA LEU A 103 -8.63 -4.76 -3.38
C LEU A 103 -9.19 -3.34 -3.28
N LEU A 104 -9.36 -2.79 -2.08
CA LEU A 104 -9.85 -1.42 -1.89
C LEU A 104 -8.98 -0.37 -2.58
N SER A 105 -7.69 -0.64 -2.78
CA SER A 105 -6.80 0.28 -3.49
C SER A 105 -7.04 0.36 -5.00
N TYR A 106 -7.82 -0.57 -5.58
CA TYR A 106 -8.20 -0.56 -7.00
C TYR A 106 -9.52 0.17 -7.26
N ILE A 107 -10.09 0.85 -6.27
CA ILE A 107 -11.19 1.79 -6.51
C ILE A 107 -10.70 2.88 -7.47
N ARG A 108 -11.49 3.14 -8.52
CA ARG A 108 -11.18 4.17 -9.52
C ARG A 108 -10.94 5.52 -8.84
N THR A 109 -9.84 6.16 -9.22
CA THR A 109 -9.43 7.44 -8.62
C THR A 109 -10.54 8.49 -8.70
N GLU A 110 -11.25 8.55 -9.84
CA GLU A 110 -12.40 9.46 -10.05
C GLU A 110 -13.52 9.29 -9.02
N LYS A 111 -13.76 8.08 -8.54
CA LYS A 111 -14.76 7.76 -7.51
C LYS A 111 -14.20 8.05 -6.12
N LEU A 112 -12.94 7.69 -5.87
CA LEU A 112 -12.28 7.88 -4.58
C LEU A 112 -12.10 9.36 -4.21
N VAL A 113 -11.90 10.24 -5.21
CA VAL A 113 -11.71 11.68 -4.99
C VAL A 113 -13.02 12.46 -4.78
N LEU A 114 -14.19 11.82 -4.95
CA LEU A 114 -15.48 12.43 -4.68
C LEU A 114 -15.56 12.91 -3.22
N HIS A 115 -16.19 14.07 -3.02
CA HIS A 115 -16.30 14.67 -1.69
C HIS A 115 -17.01 13.75 -0.67
N THR A 116 -17.98 12.95 -1.13
CA THR A 116 -18.70 11.95 -0.33
C THR A 116 -17.77 10.88 0.24
N CYS A 117 -16.68 10.57 -0.46
CA CYS A 117 -15.70 9.56 -0.06
C CYS A 117 -14.58 10.12 0.81
N THR A 118 -14.55 11.42 1.14
CA THR A 118 -13.41 12.07 1.81
C THR A 118 -12.97 11.35 3.09
N LYS A 119 -13.91 10.98 3.97
CA LYS A 119 -13.61 10.26 5.21
C LYS A 119 -13.01 8.89 4.92
N ALA A 120 -13.70 8.09 4.10
CA ALA A 120 -13.27 6.75 3.75
C ALA A 120 -11.91 6.74 3.01
N ARG A 121 -11.70 7.66 2.07
CA ARG A 121 -10.41 7.87 1.40
C ARG A 121 -9.31 8.15 2.41
N ASN A 122 -9.56 9.06 3.35
CA ASN A 122 -8.56 9.42 4.36
C ASN A 122 -8.19 8.23 5.26
N GLU A 123 -9.18 7.43 5.66
CA GLU A 123 -8.98 6.19 6.43
C GLU A 123 -8.22 5.15 5.61
N LEU A 124 -8.60 4.92 4.35
CA LEU A 124 -7.90 4.02 3.42
C LEU A 124 -6.44 4.41 3.26
N LEU A 125 -6.14 5.71 3.05
CA LEU A 125 -4.77 6.20 2.90
C LEU A 125 -3.90 5.94 4.13
N ILE A 126 -4.48 6.04 5.33
CA ILE A 126 -3.79 5.77 6.58
C ILE A 126 -3.54 4.27 6.76
N LEU A 127 -4.55 3.45 6.47
CA LEU A 127 -4.43 1.98 6.53
C LEU A 127 -3.39 1.49 5.51
N CYS A 128 -3.42 1.96 4.26
CA CYS A 128 -2.40 1.65 3.25
C CYS A 128 -1.01 2.13 3.65
N GLY A 129 -0.88 3.29 4.31
CA GLY A 129 0.39 3.78 4.82
C GLY A 129 0.99 2.84 5.87
N TYR A 130 0.19 2.47 6.88
CA TYR A 130 0.64 1.57 7.95
C TYR A 130 0.96 0.17 7.43
N ILE A 131 0.03 -0.44 6.70
CA ILE A 131 0.21 -1.78 6.12
C ILE A 131 1.35 -1.79 5.10
N GLY A 132 1.51 -0.72 4.33
CA GLY A 132 2.66 -0.52 3.45
C GLY A 132 3.99 -0.51 4.21
N ALA A 133 4.05 0.11 5.40
CA ALA A 133 5.25 0.06 6.25
C ALA A 133 5.57 -1.37 6.68
N LEU A 134 4.57 -2.14 7.09
CA LEU A 134 4.73 -3.55 7.46
C LEU A 134 5.20 -4.41 6.28
N LEU A 135 4.62 -4.22 5.09
CA LEU A 135 5.05 -4.88 3.86
C LEU A 135 6.48 -4.49 3.47
N ALA A 136 6.85 -3.22 3.64
CA ALA A 136 8.21 -2.74 3.39
C ALA A 136 9.23 -3.40 4.33
N ILE A 137 8.89 -3.56 5.62
CA ILE A 137 9.72 -4.31 6.57
C ILE A 137 9.87 -5.76 6.11
N ARG A 138 8.76 -6.42 5.77
CA ARG A 138 8.75 -7.81 5.30
C ARG A 138 9.63 -7.98 4.06
N ARG A 139 9.57 -7.03 3.11
CA ARG A 139 10.36 -7.01 1.86
C ARG A 139 11.76 -6.43 2.00
N GLN A 140 12.17 -6.02 3.20
CA GLN A 140 13.47 -5.38 3.48
C GLN A 140 13.72 -4.09 2.68
N TYR A 141 12.67 -3.32 2.40
CA TYR A 141 12.76 -1.99 1.79
C TYR A 141 13.08 -0.93 2.86
N GLN A 142 14.26 -1.08 3.48
CA GLN A 142 14.67 -0.34 4.69
C GLN A 142 14.56 1.19 4.53
N SER A 143 14.87 1.73 3.35
CA SER A 143 14.89 3.18 3.09
C SER A 143 13.52 3.84 3.23
N ILE A 144 12.45 3.13 2.86
CA ILE A 144 11.08 3.70 2.84
C ILE A 144 10.27 3.40 4.11
N VAL A 145 10.73 2.48 4.98
CA VAL A 145 10.02 2.13 6.22
C VAL A 145 9.78 3.37 7.10
N PRO A 146 10.81 4.19 7.46
CA PRO A 146 10.59 5.41 8.23
C PRO A 146 9.63 6.38 7.56
N ALA A 147 9.72 6.51 6.24
CA ALA A 147 8.90 7.44 5.47
C ALA A 147 7.42 7.03 5.46
N LEU A 148 7.11 5.73 5.44
CA LEU A 148 5.74 5.21 5.52
C LEU A 148 5.11 5.42 6.90
N TYR A 149 5.89 5.25 7.98
CA TYR A 149 5.44 5.58 9.35
C TYR A 149 5.19 7.08 9.51
N GLU A 150 6.08 7.92 8.99
CA GLU A 150 5.93 9.38 9.02
C GLU A 150 4.72 9.83 8.20
N TYR A 151 4.57 9.32 6.97
CA TYR A 151 3.40 9.54 6.11
C TYR A 151 2.10 9.22 6.87
N THR A 152 2.01 8.04 7.48
CA THR A 152 0.85 7.60 8.25
C THR A 152 0.57 8.54 9.43
N SER A 153 1.61 8.93 10.17
CA SER A 153 1.52 9.84 11.32
C SER A 153 1.05 11.24 10.91
N GLN A 154 1.55 11.77 9.80
CA GLN A 154 1.12 13.07 9.27
C GLN A 154 -0.34 13.05 8.83
N LEU A 155 -0.79 11.96 8.21
CA LEU A 155 -2.19 11.80 7.83
C LEU A 155 -3.11 11.73 9.04
N LEU A 156 -2.74 10.97 10.08
CA LEU A 156 -3.47 10.91 11.36
C LEU A 156 -3.57 12.29 12.01
N LYS A 157 -2.49 13.08 11.98
CA LYS A 157 -2.42 14.38 12.63
C LYS A 157 -3.26 15.46 11.93
N ARG A 158 -3.36 15.39 10.60
CA ARG A 158 -4.00 16.42 9.77
C ARG A 158 -5.47 16.14 9.45
N ARG A 159 -5.96 14.93 9.70
CA ARG A 159 -7.28 14.47 9.22
C ARG A 159 -8.17 14.01 10.36
N ALA A 160 -9.43 14.42 10.32
CA ALA A 160 -10.46 13.86 11.20
C ALA A 160 -10.89 12.49 10.68
N VAL A 161 -10.34 11.43 11.28
CA VAL A 161 -10.60 10.03 10.91
C VAL A 161 -10.81 9.16 12.15
N SER A 162 -11.44 8.00 11.99
CA SER A 162 -11.67 7.04 13.07
C SER A 162 -11.01 5.70 12.72
N VAL A 163 -9.69 5.64 12.87
CA VAL A 163 -8.90 4.40 12.71
C VAL A 163 -8.29 3.98 14.04
N PRO A 164 -8.12 2.66 14.31
CA PRO A 164 -7.55 2.12 15.55
C PRO A 164 -6.01 2.23 15.56
N LEU A 165 -5.47 3.38 15.17
CA LEU A 165 -4.04 3.66 15.13
C LEU A 165 -3.76 4.94 15.91
N LYS A 166 -2.64 4.93 16.64
CA LYS A 166 -2.19 6.05 17.48
C LYS A 166 -0.78 6.44 17.08
N ILE A 167 -0.50 7.74 17.04
CA ILE A 167 0.82 8.26 16.64
C ILE A 167 1.91 7.76 17.60
N GLU A 168 1.58 7.63 18.89
CA GLU A 168 2.50 7.12 19.91
C GLU A 168 2.91 5.68 19.61
N HIS A 169 1.94 4.81 19.30
CA HIS A 169 2.22 3.41 18.94
C HIS A 169 3.04 3.30 17.65
N LEU A 170 2.77 4.15 16.65
CA LEU A 170 3.55 4.20 15.40
C LEU A 170 5.02 4.58 15.67
N SER A 171 5.24 5.55 16.56
CA SER A 171 6.59 5.95 16.97
C SER A 171 7.31 4.83 17.72
N GLU A 172 6.64 4.19 18.69
CA GLU A 172 7.20 3.08 19.46
C GLU A 172 7.59 1.89 18.57
N GLU A 173 6.74 1.52 17.60
CA GLU A 173 7.03 0.46 16.64
C GLU A 173 8.23 0.79 15.75
N LEU A 174 8.29 2.02 15.23
CA LEU A 174 9.39 2.47 14.38
C LEU A 174 10.72 2.51 15.14
N ASP A 175 10.71 2.99 16.39
CA ASP A 175 11.91 3.06 17.22
C ASP A 175 12.39 1.66 17.63
N ALA A 176 11.48 0.76 17.98
CA ALA A 176 11.80 -0.64 18.23
C ALA A 176 12.40 -1.32 16.98
N TRP A 177 11.80 -1.11 15.81
CA TRP A 177 12.31 -1.63 14.55
C TRP A 177 13.72 -1.10 14.24
N ARG A 178 13.97 0.21 14.39
CA ARG A 178 15.30 0.82 14.21
C ARG A 178 16.33 0.21 15.16
N ALA A 179 16.02 0.13 16.45
CA ALA A 179 16.93 -0.41 17.46
C ALA A 179 17.29 -1.88 17.20
N CYS A 180 16.33 -2.69 16.74
CA CYS A 180 16.55 -4.11 16.47
C CYS A 180 17.19 -4.40 15.10
N THR A 181 17.08 -3.51 14.11
CA THR A 181 17.65 -3.70 12.76
C THR A 181 19.03 -3.05 12.57
N GLN A 182 19.31 -1.95 13.27
CA GLN A 182 20.63 -1.28 13.24
C GLN A 182 21.77 -2.15 13.79
N SER A 183 21.44 -3.16 14.62
CA SER A 183 22.41 -4.15 15.12
C SER A 183 22.94 -5.08 14.03
N VAL A 184 22.22 -5.24 12.92
CA VAL A 184 22.55 -6.17 11.82
C VAL A 184 23.36 -5.49 10.71
N SER A 185 23.28 -4.17 10.55
CA SER A 185 23.85 -3.44 9.40
C SER A 185 25.19 -2.75 9.65
N ARG A 186 25.68 -2.64 10.90
CA ARG A 186 26.92 -1.94 11.24
C ARG A 186 28.05 -2.90 11.62
N SER A 187 28.77 -3.37 10.60
CA SER A 187 30.14 -3.89 10.76
C SER A 187 31.21 -2.80 10.58
N SER A 188 30.85 -1.54 10.37
CA SER A 188 31.81 -0.43 10.21
C SER A 188 31.16 0.91 10.60
N GLU A 189 31.88 1.73 11.38
CA GLU A 189 31.62 3.13 11.81
C GLU A 189 31.01 3.38 13.23
N GLU A 190 31.93 3.64 14.16
CA GLU A 190 32.04 4.61 15.27
C GLU A 190 30.81 5.36 15.86
N SER A 191 29.61 4.79 15.87
CA SER A 191 28.55 5.29 16.78
C SER A 191 28.44 4.39 18.01
N ALA A 192 28.40 4.97 19.21
CA ALA A 192 28.18 4.23 20.46
C ALA A 192 26.94 3.33 20.36
N TYR A 193 27.15 2.02 20.19
CA TYR A 193 26.08 1.05 20.05
C TYR A 193 25.36 0.92 21.40
N THR A 194 24.14 1.44 21.48
CA THR A 194 23.22 1.15 22.58
C THR A 194 22.39 -0.07 22.18
N PRO A 195 22.49 -1.21 22.89
CA PRO A 195 21.67 -2.36 22.60
C PRO A 195 20.18 -2.04 22.82
N PRO A 196 19.26 -2.70 22.09
CA PRO A 196 17.84 -2.48 22.25
C PRO A 196 17.38 -2.83 23.69
N SER A 197 16.50 -1.99 24.25
CA SER A 197 15.88 -2.24 25.55
C SER A 197 14.93 -3.45 25.49
N ASP A 198 14.57 -4.02 26.64
CA ASP A 198 13.64 -5.14 26.68
C ASP A 198 12.23 -4.76 26.21
N SER A 199 11.81 -3.51 26.44
CA SER A 199 10.57 -2.98 25.88
C SER A 199 10.61 -2.93 24.35
N GLN A 200 11.70 -2.44 23.75
CA GLN A 200 11.88 -2.40 22.30
C GLN A 200 11.88 -3.81 21.71
N LYS A 201 12.56 -4.78 22.34
CA LYS A 201 12.54 -6.19 21.91
C LYS A 201 11.13 -6.77 21.93
N MET A 202 10.32 -6.44 22.95
CA MET A 202 8.95 -6.94 23.07
C MET A 202 8.02 -6.36 22.00
N VAL A 203 8.14 -5.05 21.71
CA VAL A 203 7.42 -4.40 20.62
C VAL A 203 7.83 -5.00 19.27
N TYR A 204 9.13 -5.15 19.04
CA TYR A 204 9.66 -5.76 17.82
C TYR A 204 9.22 -7.21 17.65
N ALA A 205 9.15 -8.00 18.72
CA ALA A 205 8.62 -9.37 18.66
C ALA A 205 7.14 -9.39 18.29
N THR A 206 6.34 -8.46 18.81
CA THR A 206 4.92 -8.30 18.43
C THR A 206 4.78 -7.91 16.96
N LEU A 207 5.61 -6.97 16.50
CA LEU A 207 5.69 -6.58 15.10
C LEU A 207 5.98 -7.79 14.20
N LEU A 208 7.00 -8.59 14.52
CA LEU A 208 7.35 -9.79 13.77
C LEU A 208 6.22 -10.83 13.72
N LYS A 209 5.44 -10.97 14.80
CA LYS A 209 4.25 -11.86 14.79
C LYS A 209 3.20 -11.41 13.80
N ARG A 210 2.97 -10.09 13.66
CA ARG A 210 2.02 -9.55 12.67
C ARG A 210 2.50 -9.76 11.23
N LEU A 211 3.82 -9.79 11.03
CA LEU A 211 4.44 -9.99 9.72
C LEU A 211 4.42 -11.46 9.24
N GLU A 212 3.58 -12.33 9.81
CA GLU A 212 3.61 -13.80 9.70
C GLU A 212 4.02 -14.36 8.32
N GLN A 213 4.78 -15.47 8.36
CA GLN A 213 5.69 -15.95 7.33
C GLN A 213 5.01 -16.84 6.28
N GLU A 214 4.13 -16.30 5.42
CA GLU A 214 4.07 -16.88 4.07
C GLU A 214 5.37 -16.50 3.32
N PRO A 215 6.01 -17.44 2.59
CA PRO A 215 7.19 -17.09 1.80
C PRO A 215 6.81 -16.00 0.81
N LEU A 216 7.47 -14.84 0.92
CA LEU A 216 7.28 -13.75 -0.02
C LEU A 216 7.49 -14.28 -1.44
N ARG A 217 6.43 -14.24 -2.26
CA ARG A 217 6.55 -14.52 -3.68
C ARG A 217 7.29 -13.34 -4.33
N GLY A 218 8.60 -13.50 -4.57
CA GLY A 218 9.41 -12.54 -5.33
C GLY A 218 10.71 -12.13 -4.65
N ILE A 219 11.35 -11.12 -5.24
CA ILE A 219 12.66 -10.61 -4.81
C ILE A 219 12.49 -9.75 -3.55
N VAL A 220 13.35 -10.00 -2.57
CA VAL A 220 13.46 -9.27 -1.30
C VAL A 220 14.73 -8.42 -1.32
N GLY A 221 14.69 -7.25 -0.69
CA GLY A 221 15.80 -6.31 -0.64
C GLY A 221 15.60 -5.11 -1.57
N PRO A 222 16.44 -4.08 -1.43
CA PRO A 222 16.26 -2.81 -2.13
C PRO A 222 16.26 -2.97 -3.66
N ASP A 223 15.38 -2.22 -4.31
CA ASP A 223 15.43 -2.09 -5.77
C ASP A 223 16.57 -1.15 -6.17
N TYR A 224 17.29 -1.53 -7.23
CA TYR A 224 18.32 -0.69 -7.84
C TYR A 224 18.10 -0.59 -9.33
N VAL A 225 17.76 0.62 -9.80
CA VAL A 225 17.74 0.92 -11.23
C VAL A 225 19.14 1.20 -11.75
N THR A 226 19.32 1.06 -13.06
CA THR A 226 20.56 1.46 -13.73
C THR A 226 20.88 2.92 -13.43
N GLY A 227 22.10 3.17 -12.97
CA GLY A 227 22.58 4.52 -12.66
C GLY A 227 22.26 5.01 -11.25
N SER A 228 21.68 4.20 -10.36
CA SER A 228 21.34 4.58 -8.97
C SER A 228 22.50 5.17 -8.15
N ASN A 229 23.73 4.75 -8.44
CA ASN A 229 24.93 5.19 -7.72
C ASN A 229 25.74 6.24 -8.52
N LEU A 230 25.20 6.75 -9.63
CA LEU A 230 25.88 7.79 -10.39
C LEU A 230 25.75 9.15 -9.68
N PRO A 231 26.83 9.94 -9.64
CA PRO A 231 26.81 11.25 -9.02
C PRO A 231 25.91 12.21 -9.81
N SER A 232 25.09 12.97 -9.09
CA SER A 232 24.27 14.05 -9.63
C SER A 232 25.12 15.32 -9.78
N HIS A 233 25.42 15.74 -11.01
CA HIS A 233 26.36 16.85 -11.27
C HIS A 233 25.72 18.20 -11.63
N SER A 234 24.47 18.25 -12.11
CA SER A 234 23.82 19.50 -12.57
C SER A 234 22.55 19.84 -11.81
N ASP A 235 21.69 18.86 -11.52
CA ASP A 235 20.37 19.07 -10.93
C ASP A 235 20.24 18.32 -9.61
N ILE A 236 20.48 19.04 -8.51
CA ILE A 236 20.41 18.47 -7.16
C ILE A 236 18.96 18.47 -6.71
N HIS A 237 18.35 17.29 -6.72
CA HIS A 237 17.03 17.06 -6.16
C HIS A 237 17.14 16.48 -4.74
N ILE A 238 16.23 16.90 -3.86
CA ILE A 238 16.12 16.38 -2.49
C ILE A 238 14.92 15.45 -2.44
N SER A 239 15.13 14.24 -1.91
CA SER A 239 14.04 13.29 -1.70
C SER A 239 13.10 13.80 -0.61
N CYS A 240 11.81 13.93 -0.90
CA CYS A 240 10.81 14.30 0.10
C CYS A 240 10.56 13.20 1.14
N LEU A 241 11.04 11.97 0.91
CA LEU A 241 10.93 10.85 1.88
C LEU A 241 12.06 10.85 2.89
N THR A 242 13.30 11.11 2.45
CA THR A 242 14.50 10.96 3.29
C THR A 242 15.13 12.30 3.67
N GLY A 243 14.79 13.39 2.97
CA GLY A 243 15.46 14.69 3.12
C GLY A 243 16.89 14.73 2.58
N LEU A 244 17.35 13.65 1.94
CA LEU A 244 18.70 13.52 1.40
C LEU A 244 18.74 13.87 -0.09
N LYS A 245 19.94 14.23 -0.59
CA LYS A 245 20.18 14.42 -2.02
C LYS A 245 19.97 13.11 -2.77
N ILE A 246 19.22 13.15 -3.87
CA ILE A 246 19.00 11.98 -4.73
C ILE A 246 20.26 11.74 -5.58
N GLN A 247 20.74 10.50 -5.54
CA GLN A 247 21.74 9.99 -6.47
C GLN A 247 21.04 9.15 -7.54
N GLY A 248 21.51 9.26 -8.78
CA GLY A 248 20.90 8.56 -9.91
C GLY A 248 19.52 9.11 -10.33
N PRO A 249 18.66 8.27 -10.95
CA PRO A 249 17.39 8.71 -11.53
C PRO A 249 16.40 9.27 -10.50
N VAL A 250 15.77 10.39 -10.85
CA VAL A 250 14.77 11.11 -10.06
C VAL A 250 13.37 10.79 -10.57
N TYR A 251 12.42 10.61 -9.65
CA TYR A 251 11.00 10.49 -9.95
C TYR A 251 10.24 11.71 -9.41
N PHE A 252 9.51 12.40 -10.27
CA PHE A 252 8.66 13.55 -9.90
C PHE A 252 7.26 13.07 -9.52
N LEU A 253 6.76 13.57 -8.40
CA LEU A 253 5.40 13.30 -7.95
C LEU A 253 4.38 14.15 -8.74
N GLU A 254 3.09 13.88 -8.53
CA GLU A 254 1.99 14.47 -9.29
C GLU A 254 1.90 16.01 -9.20
N ASP A 255 2.54 16.62 -8.21
CA ASP A 255 2.59 18.08 -8.03
C ASP A 255 3.64 18.76 -8.93
N GLY A 256 4.44 17.97 -9.65
CA GLY A 256 5.53 18.43 -10.50
C GLY A 256 6.68 19.10 -9.76
N LYS A 257 6.72 19.02 -8.42
CA LYS A 257 7.69 19.72 -7.56
C LYS A 257 8.39 18.79 -6.61
N SER A 258 7.63 17.92 -5.95
CA SER A 258 8.16 16.97 -4.98
C SER A 258 8.83 15.82 -5.72
N THR A 259 9.99 15.41 -5.24
CA THR A 259 10.83 14.39 -5.88
C THR A 259 11.22 13.30 -4.90
N ILE A 260 11.35 12.08 -5.41
CA ILE A 260 11.91 10.93 -4.71
C ILE A 260 12.90 10.21 -5.62
N SER A 261 13.78 9.37 -5.07
CA SER A 261 14.64 8.52 -5.92
C SER A 261 13.76 7.51 -6.68
N LEU A 262 14.14 7.13 -7.89
CA LEU A 262 13.38 6.13 -8.64
C LEU A 262 13.34 4.77 -7.91
N ASN A 263 14.41 4.43 -7.18
CA ASN A 263 14.44 3.24 -6.32
C ASN A 263 13.36 3.29 -5.23
N ASP A 264 13.29 4.40 -4.49
CA ASP A 264 12.28 4.56 -3.46
C ASP A 264 10.87 4.59 -4.06
N ALA A 265 10.69 5.18 -5.26
CA ALA A 265 9.41 5.17 -5.96
C ALA A 265 8.95 3.73 -6.27
N LEU A 266 9.82 2.90 -6.84
CA LEU A 266 9.53 1.50 -7.16
C LEU A 266 9.21 0.69 -5.90
N MET A 267 10.04 0.81 -4.86
CA MET A 267 9.81 0.12 -3.59
C MET A 267 8.50 0.58 -2.94
N TRP A 268 8.20 1.87 -2.98
CA TRP A 268 6.96 2.45 -2.46
C TRP A 268 5.74 1.90 -3.20
N ALA A 269 5.72 1.96 -4.53
CA ALA A 269 4.59 1.50 -5.33
C ALA A 269 4.28 0.00 -5.17
N LYS A 270 5.28 -0.81 -4.78
CA LYS A 270 5.11 -2.24 -4.49
C LYS A 270 4.42 -2.54 -3.15
N VAL A 271 4.37 -1.58 -2.22
CA VAL A 271 3.85 -1.78 -0.85
C VAL A 271 2.75 -0.80 -0.46
N ASN A 272 2.71 0.37 -1.10
CA ASN A 272 1.69 1.38 -0.91
C ASN A 272 1.27 1.93 -2.29
N PRO A 273 0.01 1.74 -2.70
CA PRO A 273 -0.44 2.16 -4.02
C PRO A 273 -0.53 3.68 -4.15
N PHE A 274 -0.68 4.42 -3.06
CA PHE A 274 -0.95 5.86 -3.10
C PHE A 274 0.31 6.70 -3.01
N SER A 275 0.28 7.88 -3.64
CA SER A 275 1.36 8.87 -3.59
C SER A 275 1.71 9.27 -2.15
N PRO A 276 3.01 9.46 -1.84
CA PRO A 276 3.45 9.95 -0.54
C PRO A 276 2.95 11.38 -0.21
N LEU A 277 2.39 12.12 -1.19
CA LEU A 277 1.71 13.39 -0.93
C LEU A 277 0.35 13.22 -0.23
N GLY A 278 -0.17 12.00 -0.16
CA GLY A 278 -1.44 11.69 0.49
C GLY A 278 -2.66 12.22 -0.27
N THR A 279 -2.55 12.50 -1.56
CA THR A 279 -3.62 13.07 -2.39
C THR A 279 -4.74 12.07 -2.69
N GLY A 280 -4.48 10.77 -2.57
CA GLY A 280 -5.38 9.72 -3.07
C GLY A 280 -5.08 9.29 -4.50
N ILE A 281 -4.09 9.91 -5.15
CA ILE A 281 -3.62 9.52 -6.48
C ILE A 281 -2.67 8.32 -6.35
N ARG A 282 -2.76 7.39 -7.30
CA ARG A 282 -1.89 6.22 -7.34
C ARG A 282 -0.48 6.61 -7.81
N LEU A 283 0.55 6.09 -7.14
CA LEU A 283 1.94 6.21 -7.60
C LEU A 283 2.20 5.13 -8.65
N ASN A 284 2.68 5.51 -9.85
CA ASN A 284 3.03 4.56 -10.91
C ASN A 284 4.41 4.89 -11.53
N PRO A 285 5.49 4.28 -11.01
CA PRO A 285 6.86 4.48 -11.48
C PRO A 285 7.34 3.42 -12.50
N PHE A 286 6.43 2.60 -13.05
CA PHE A 286 6.75 1.49 -13.96
C PHE A 286 6.65 1.87 -15.44
#